data_AF-A0A7W1UCB6-F1
#
_entry.id   AF-A0A7W1UCB6-F1
#
_cell.length_a   1.000
_cell.length_b   1.000
_cell.length_c   1.000
_cell.angle_alpha   90.00
_cell.angle_beta   90.00
_cell.angle_gamma   90.00
#
_symmetry.space_group_name_H-M   'P 1'
#
loop_
_entity.id
_entity.type
_entity.pdbx_description
1 polymer ?
#
loop_
_entity_poly.entity_id
_entity_poly.type
_entity_poly.pdbx_seq_one_letter_code
_entity_poly.pdbx_strand_id
1 'polypeptide(L)'
;MSSLRNSVEALVKIIHRYFIWATVGAYVLAAIVPQLGLWMRNIELGSVTLLQSKVVLSLPLFLLASLLFNAGLGVKVRELRQLLH
;
A
#
# COMPACT_ATOMS: atom_id res chain seq x y z
N MET A 1 -2.20 -11.06 -27.09
CA MET A 1 -2.52 -9.92 -26.20
C MET A 1 -3.89 -10.00 -25.53
N SER A 2 -4.87 -10.77 -26.03
CA SER A 2 -6.18 -10.96 -25.39
C SER A 2 -6.15 -11.84 -24.12
N SER A 3 -5.35 -12.91 -24.09
CA SER A 3 -5.30 -13.80 -22.91
C SER A 3 -4.74 -13.13 -21.66
N LEU A 4 -3.68 -12.32 -21.79
CA LEU A 4 -3.09 -11.55 -20.69
C LEU A 4 -4.10 -10.59 -20.08
N ARG A 5 -4.85 -9.87 -20.92
CA ARG A 5 -5.89 -8.95 -20.48
C ARG A 5 -7.00 -9.68 -19.73
N ASN A 6 -7.44 -10.83 -20.24
CA ASN A 6 -8.48 -11.65 -19.59
C ASN A 6 -8.01 -12.18 -18.23
N SER A 7 -6.75 -12.62 -18.12
CA SER A 7 -6.16 -13.07 -16.85
C SER A 7 -6.07 -11.94 -15.83
N VAL A 8 -5.64 -10.74 -16.25
CA VAL A 8 -5.58 -9.56 -15.37
C VAL A 8 -6.98 -9.17 -14.90
N GLU A 9 -7.96 -9.12 -15.80
CA GLU A 9 -9.35 -8.80 -15.46
C GLU A 9 -9.95 -9.83 -14.46
N ALA A 10 -9.66 -11.13 -14.66
CA ALA A 10 -10.08 -12.17 -13.72
C ALA A 10 -9.43 -11.99 -12.35
N LEU A 11 -8.13 -11.71 -12.32
CA LEU A 11 -7.37 -11.54 -11.08
C LEU A 11 -7.84 -10.31 -10.30
N VAL A 12 -8.09 -9.18 -10.98
CA VAL A 12 -8.66 -7.97 -10.39
C VAL A 12 -10.05 -8.27 -9.80
N LYS A 13 -10.93 -8.97 -10.52
CA LYS A 13 -12.26 -9.35 -10.01
C LYS A 13 -12.18 -10.21 -8.75
N ILE A 14 -11.24 -11.15 -8.71
CA ILE A 14 -11.01 -12.02 -7.54
C ILE A 14 -10.52 -11.17 -6.35
N ILE A 15 -9.48 -10.36 -6.55
CA ILE A 15 -8.96 -9.49 -5.49
C ILE A 15 -10.08 -8.58 -4.96
N HIS A 16 -10.82 -7.91 -5.84
CA HIS A 16 -11.87 -6.97 -5.44
C HIS A 16 -13.01 -7.67 -4.67
N ARG A 17 -13.41 -8.88 -5.09
CA ARG A 17 -14.45 -9.67 -4.41
C ARG A 17 -14.04 -10.11 -3.01
N TYR A 18 -12.77 -10.48 -2.82
CA TYR A 18 -12.27 -11.02 -1.55
C TYR A 18 -11.50 -10.00 -0.72
N PHE A 19 -11.37 -8.74 -1.15
CA PHE A 19 -10.50 -7.75 -0.54
C PHE A 19 -10.72 -7.60 0.98
N ILE A 20 -11.99 -7.48 1.40
CA ILE A 20 -12.34 -7.31 2.81
C ILE A 20 -11.97 -8.57 3.60
N TRP A 21 -12.36 -9.75 3.12
CA TRP A 21 -12.08 -11.02 3.79
C TRP A 21 -10.58 -11.34 3.84
N ALA A 22 -9.85 -11.03 2.78
CA ALA A 22 -8.40 -11.14 2.74
C ALA A 22 -7.74 -10.21 3.77
N THR A 23 -8.25 -8.97 3.90
CA THR A 23 -7.77 -8.01 4.90
C THR A 23 -8.04 -8.52 6.31
N VAL A 24 -9.26 -8.96 6.62
CA VAL A 24 -9.60 -9.55 7.93
C VAL A 24 -8.72 -10.77 8.22
N GLY A 25 -8.54 -11.66 7.25
CA GLY A 25 -7.65 -12.81 7.38
C GLY A 25 -6.21 -12.41 7.67
N ALA A 26 -5.68 -11.39 6.98
CA ALA A 26 -4.34 -10.86 7.23
C ALA A 26 -4.19 -10.30 8.66
N TYR A 27 -5.21 -9.61 9.19
CA TYR A 27 -5.20 -9.12 10.57
C TYR A 27 -5.24 -10.25 11.59
N VAL A 28 -6.07 -11.28 11.37
CA VAL A 28 -6.11 -12.47 12.22
C VAL A 28 -4.76 -13.19 12.20
N LEU A 29 -4.16 -13.36 11.02
CA LEU A 29 -2.83 -13.97 10.88
C LEU A 29 -1.75 -13.14 11.58
N ALA A 30 -1.81 -11.81 11.49
CA ALA A 30 -0.87 -10.93 12.20
C ALA A 30 -1.02 -11.03 13.72
N ALA A 31 -2.22 -11.28 14.24
CA ALA A 31 -2.45 -11.51 15.66
C ALA A 31 -1.89 -12.86 16.14
N ILE A 32 -2.00 -13.91 15.32
CA ILE A 32 -1.51 -15.27 15.66
C ILE A 32 0.01 -15.37 15.46
N VAL A 33 0.54 -14.80 14.38
CA VAL A 33 1.95 -14.89 13.98
C VAL A 33 2.54 -13.48 13.81
N PRO A 34 2.78 -12.75 14.92
CA PRO A 34 3.28 -11.38 14.85
C PRO A 34 4.70 -11.29 14.30
N GLN A 35 5.47 -12.38 14.38
CA GLN A 35 6.87 -12.45 13.95
C GLN A 35 7.04 -12.09 12.47
N LEU A 36 6.09 -12.45 11.61
CA LEU A 36 6.13 -12.10 10.19
C LEU A 36 6.01 -10.58 9.97
N GLY A 37 5.14 -9.91 10.73
CA GLY A 37 5.01 -8.46 10.69
C GLY A 37 6.26 -7.74 11.21
N LEU A 38 6.83 -8.25 12.30
CA LEU A 38 8.09 -7.72 12.86
C LEU A 38 9.26 -7.92 11.90
N TRP A 39 9.30 -9.05 11.18
CA TRP A 39 10.33 -9.32 10.17
C TRP A 39 10.25 -8.31 9.02
N MET A 40 9.05 -8.04 8.48
CA MET A 40 8.84 -7.03 7.44
C MET A 40 9.27 -5.63 7.88
N ARG A 41 9.12 -5.29 9.17
CA ARG A 41 9.56 -3.99 9.71
C ARG A 41 11.07 -3.78 9.60
N ASN A 42 11.85 -4.85 9.68
CA ASN A 42 13.31 -4.79 9.64
C ASN A 42 13.87 -4.89 8.22
N ILE A 43 13.01 -4.97 7.19
CA ILE A 43 13.46 -4.96 5.79
C ILE A 43 13.74 -3.51 5.40
N GLU A 44 15.01 -3.17 5.30
CA GLU A 44 15.50 -1.88 4.83
C GLU A 44 15.78 -1.95 3.33
N LEU A 45 15.15 -1.06 2.56
CA LEU A 45 15.35 -0.91 1.11
C LEU A 45 16.49 0.08 0.79
N GLY A 46 16.93 0.85 1.79
CA GLY A 46 18.01 1.81 1.69
C GLY A 46 17.85 2.95 2.68
N SER A 47 18.68 3.98 2.57
CA SER A 47 18.57 5.18 3.38
C SER A 47 18.87 6.42 2.57
N VAL A 48 18.13 7.50 2.81
CA VAL A 48 18.30 8.79 2.15
C VAL A 48 18.54 9.85 3.20
N THR A 49 19.52 10.72 2.96
CA THR A 49 19.79 11.87 3.83
C THR A 49 18.96 13.05 3.36
N LEU A 50 17.97 13.47 4.16
CA LEU A 50 17.13 14.63 3.90
C LEU A 50 17.40 15.70 4.96
N LEU A 51 17.71 16.93 4.55
CA LEU A 51 17.78 18.11 5.43
C LEU A 51 18.48 17.82 6.77
N GLN A 52 19.65 17.15 6.72
CA GLN A 52 20.50 16.75 7.86
C GLN A 52 20.07 15.49 8.65
N SER A 53 18.96 14.83 8.30
CA SER A 53 18.49 13.58 8.93
C SER A 53 18.57 12.39 7.98
N LYS A 54 19.08 11.25 8.48
CA LYS A 54 19.09 9.98 7.74
C LYS A 54 17.73 9.31 7.88
N VAL A 55 16.97 9.27 6.80
CA VAL A 55 15.68 8.55 6.72
C VAL A 55 15.95 7.16 6.18
N VAL A 56 15.63 6.13 6.97
CA VAL A 56 15.70 4.74 6.53
C VAL A 56 14.43 4.43 5.73
N LEU A 57 14.60 4.04 4.46
CA LEU A 57 13.54 3.57 3.59
C LEU A 57 13.22 2.13 3.96
N SER A 58 12.39 1.93 4.98
CA SER A 58 11.91 0.60 5.35
C SER A 58 10.74 0.16 4.45
N LEU A 59 10.53 -1.15 4.35
CA LEU A 59 9.39 -1.71 3.60
C LEU A 59 8.03 -1.13 4.07
N PRO A 60 7.74 -0.97 5.38
CA PRO A 60 6.52 -0.31 5.82
C PRO A 60 6.40 1.14 5.34
N LEU A 61 7.49 1.91 5.33
CA LEU A 61 7.48 3.30 4.85
C LEU A 61 7.14 3.34 3.35
N PHE A 62 7.69 2.41 2.56
CA PHE A 62 7.40 2.31 1.13
C PHE A 62 5.94 1.95 0.84
N LEU A 63 5.38 0.99 1.59
CA LEU A 63 3.96 0.62 1.48
C LEU A 63 3.05 1.80 1.86
N LEU A 64 3.38 2.50 2.95
CA LEU A 64 2.66 3.70 3.38
C LEU A 64 2.72 4.80 2.32
N ALA A 65 3.91 5.12 1.80
CA ALA A 65 4.08 6.11 0.75
C ALA A 65 3.26 5.75 -0.50
N SER A 66 3.24 4.48 -0.90
CA SER A 66 2.43 3.99 -2.02
C SER A 66 0.93 4.18 -1.78
N LEU A 67 0.45 3.88 -0.58
CA LEU A 67 -0.96 4.10 -0.22
C LEU A 67 -1.33 5.58 -0.22
N LEU A 68 -0.50 6.44 0.37
CA LEU A 68 -0.72 7.89 0.40
C LEU A 68 -0.66 8.51 -0.99
N PHE A 69 0.27 8.05 -1.83
CA PHE A 69 0.37 8.48 -3.22
C PHE A 69 -0.87 8.06 -4.02
N ASN A 70 -1.29 6.80 -3.91
CA ASN A 70 -2.51 6.30 -4.56
C ASN A 70 -3.77 7.06 -4.08
N ALA A 71 -3.87 7.33 -2.77
CA ALA A 71 -4.95 8.13 -2.21
C ALA A 71 -4.92 9.58 -2.72
N GLY A 72 -3.73 10.19 -2.78
CA GLY A 72 -3.52 11.56 -3.26
C GLY A 72 -3.89 11.74 -4.74
N LEU A 73 -3.58 10.77 -5.60
CA LEU A 73 -3.99 10.79 -7.01
C LEU A 73 -5.51 10.63 -7.19
N GLY A 74 -6.18 9.94 -6.28
CA GLY A 74 -7.64 9.78 -6.29
C GLY A 74 -8.40 11.03 -5.87
N VAL A 75 -7.73 12.04 -5.30
CA VAL A 75 -8.38 13.28 -4.87
C VAL A 75 -8.75 14.11 -6.09
N LYS A 76 -10.04 14.45 -6.22
CA LYS A 76 -10.48 15.35 -7.28
C LYS A 76 -9.98 16.76 -6.97
N VAL A 77 -9.08 17.28 -7.82
CA VAL A 77 -8.55 18.66 -7.70
C VAL A 77 -9.66 19.71 -7.60
N ARG A 78 -10.85 19.43 -8.17
CA ARG A 78 -12.05 20.26 -8.05
C ARG A 78 -12.60 20.34 -6.61
N GLU A 79 -12.60 19.22 -5.87
CA GLU A 79 -12.99 19.19 -4.45
C GLU A 79 -11.96 19.95 -3.60
N LEU A 80 -10.67 19.87 -3.95
CA LEU A 80 -9.62 20.66 -3.31
C LEU A 80 -9.78 22.18 -3.52
N ARG A 81 -10.21 22.61 -4.72
CA ARG A 81 -10.52 24.02 -5.02
C ARG A 81 -11.74 24.57 -4.27
N GLN A 82 -12.65 23.72 -3.81
CA GLN A 82 -13.78 24.16 -2.99
C GLN A 82 -13.36 24.50 -1.55
N LEU A 83 -12.22 23.98 -1.08
CA LEU A 83 -11.67 24.30 0.24
C LEU A 83 -10.89 25.62 0.28
N LEU A 84 -10.56 26.19 -0.88
CA LEU A 84 -9.84 27.46 -1.03
C LEU A 84 -10.76 28.66 -1.26
N HIS A 85 -12.08 28.45 -1.25
CA HIS A 85 -13.10 29.52 -1.33
C HIS A 85 -13.80 29.68 0.01
#